data_AF-A0A1B1TB77-F1
#
_entry.id   AF-A0A1B1TB77-F1
#
_cell.length_a   1.000
_cell.length_b   1.000
_cell.length_c   1.000
_cell.angle_alpha   90.00
_cell.angle_beta   90.00
_cell.angle_gamma   90.00
#
_symmetry.space_group_name_H-M   'P 1'
#
loop_
_entity.id
_entity.type
_entity.pdbx_description
1 polymer ?
#
loop_
_entity_poly.entity_id
_entity_poly.type
_entity_poly.pdbx_seq_one_letter_code
_entity_poly.pdbx_strand_id
1 'polypeptide(L)' 'MRIPLNQFEWADTDLDGIGDNTDSDDDNDGRSDNFDTFPNNKYEWADYDGDKLGDNF' A
#
# COMPACT_ATOMS: atom_id res chain seq x y z
N MET A 1 4.36 -10.05 -5.73
CA MET A 1 4.94 -9.68 -7.04
C MET A 1 4.30 -10.48 -8.16
N ARG A 2 3.11 -10.04 -8.57
CA ARG A 2 2.65 -10.27 -9.93
C ARG A 2 3.14 -9.07 -10.76
N ILE A 3 3.49 -9.34 -12.02
CA ILE A 3 3.98 -8.29 -12.92
C ILE A 3 2.77 -7.65 -13.57
N PRO A 4 2.68 -6.31 -13.59
CA PRO A 4 1.54 -5.63 -14.17
C PRO A 4 1.39 -5.86 -15.68
N LEU A 5 0.14 -5.86 -16.15
CA LEU A 5 -0.24 -6.07 -17.56
C LEU A 5 0.10 -4.86 -18.46
N ASN A 6 0.62 -3.79 -17.85
CA ASN A 6 0.99 -2.52 -18.45
C ASN A 6 2.47 -2.23 -18.19
N GLN A 7 3.19 -1.76 -19.22
CA GLN A 7 4.61 -1.44 -19.16
C GLN A 7 4.98 -0.23 -18.28
N PHE A 8 4.00 0.57 -17.87
CA PHE A 8 4.20 1.75 -17.01
C PHE A 8 4.01 1.48 -15.52
N GLU A 9 3.53 0.29 -15.17
CA GLU A 9 3.30 -0.12 -13.78
C GLU A 9 4.56 -0.79 -13.20
N TRP A 10 4.74 -0.67 -11.88
CA TRP A 10 5.97 -1.04 -11.18
C TRP A 10 5.78 -2.10 -10.08
N ALA A 11 4.62 -2.11 -9.44
CA ALA A 11 4.21 -3.06 -8.42
C ALA A 11 2.69 -3.32 -8.51
N ASP A 12 2.23 -4.30 -7.72
CA ASP A 12 0.84 -4.76 -7.56
C ASP A 12 0.84 -5.44 -6.18
N THR A 13 0.78 -4.61 -5.13
CA THR A 13 1.08 -5.00 -3.75
C THR A 13 -0.03 -5.87 -3.15
N ASP A 14 -1.29 -5.55 -3.42
CA ASP A 14 -2.47 -6.27 -2.96
C ASP A 14 -2.95 -7.39 -3.91
N LEU A 15 -2.43 -7.42 -5.14
CA LEU A 15 -2.73 -8.40 -6.20
C LEU A 15 -4.13 -8.28 -6.80
N ASP A 16 -4.74 -7.10 -6.81
CA ASP A 16 -6.05 -6.86 -7.42
C ASP A 16 -6.00 -6.66 -8.95
N GLY A 17 -4.79 -6.42 -9.48
CA GLY A 17 -4.53 -6.23 -10.91
C GLY A 17 -4.52 -4.78 -11.38
N ILE A 18 -4.60 -3.81 -10.46
CA ILE A 18 -4.28 -2.40 -10.64
C ILE A 18 -2.85 -2.20 -10.11
N GLY A 19 -1.97 -1.59 -10.89
CA GLY A 19 -0.60 -1.36 -10.39
C GLY A 19 -0.51 -0.17 -9.42
N ASP A 20 0.38 -0.26 -8.44
CA ASP A 20 0.58 0.70 -7.33
C ASP A 20 0.80 2.18 -7.76
N ASN A 21 1.13 2.46 -9.03
CA ASN A 21 1.19 3.87 -9.50
C ASN A 21 -0.18 4.45 -9.86
N THR A 22 -1.22 3.60 -9.87
CA THR A 22 -2.59 3.94 -10.28
C THR A 22 -3.59 3.54 -9.20
N ASP A 23 -3.28 2.51 -8.41
CA ASP A 23 -4.00 2.21 -7.19
C ASP A 23 -3.89 3.38 -6.21
N SER A 24 -4.92 3.55 -5.38
CA SER A 24 -5.00 4.60 -4.36
C SER A 24 -4.98 4.03 -2.93
N ASP A 25 -4.93 2.71 -2.81
CA ASP A 25 -4.88 1.90 -1.60
C ASP A 25 -4.04 0.64 -1.92
N ASP A 26 -2.73 0.83 -2.05
CA ASP A 26 -1.74 -0.14 -2.58
C ASP A 26 -1.78 -1.52 -1.88
N ASP A 27 -2.23 -1.61 -0.63
CA ASP A 27 -2.31 -2.85 0.13
C ASP A 27 -3.73 -3.31 0.51
N ASN A 28 -4.72 -2.51 0.11
CA ASN A 28 -6.16 -2.75 0.24
C ASN A 28 -6.61 -2.97 1.70
N ASP A 29 -6.03 -2.23 2.64
CA ASP A 29 -6.42 -2.23 4.05
C ASP A 29 -7.63 -1.32 4.36
N GLY A 30 -8.05 -0.52 3.36
CA GLY A 30 -9.15 0.43 3.45
C GLY A 30 -8.72 1.85 3.80
N ARG A 31 -7.41 2.15 3.80
CA ARG A 31 -6.83 3.48 3.91
C ARG A 31 -6.17 3.85 2.61
N SER A 32 -6.55 5.00 2.05
CA SER A 32 -5.85 5.50 0.87
C SER A 32 -4.39 5.83 1.20
N ASP A 33 -3.46 5.59 0.27
CA ASP A 33 -2.01 5.82 0.44
C ASP A 33 -1.67 7.22 0.98
N ASN A 34 -2.50 8.23 0.71
CA ASN A 34 -2.32 9.59 1.21
C ASN A 34 -2.53 9.74 2.73
N PHE A 35 -3.18 8.76 3.35
CA PHE A 35 -3.51 8.70 4.77
C PHE A 35 -2.92 7.47 5.45
N ASP A 36 -2.12 6.69 4.72
CA ASP A 36 -1.45 5.50 5.18
C ASP A 36 0.05 5.77 5.32
N THR A 37 0.60 5.54 6.52
CA THR A 37 2.04 5.70 6.76
C THR A 37 2.86 4.49 6.27
N PHE A 38 2.21 3.35 6.07
CA PHE A 38 2.79 2.10 5.59
C PHE A 38 2.00 1.54 4.40
N PRO A 39 1.93 2.24 3.26
CA PRO A 39 1.07 1.94 2.11
C PRO A 39 1.29 0.57 1.43
N ASN A 40 2.26 -0.23 1.89
CA ASN A 40 2.52 -1.56 1.34
C ASN A 40 2.38 -2.66 2.41
N ASN A 41 1.78 -2.34 3.56
CA ASN A 41 1.59 -3.22 4.69
C ASN A 41 0.16 -3.16 5.19
N LYS A 42 -0.67 -4.05 4.66
CA LYS A 42 -2.10 -4.19 4.93
C LYS A 42 -2.57 -4.33 6.39
N TYR A 43 -1.63 -4.36 7.33
CA TYR A 43 -1.88 -4.49 8.76
C TYR A 43 -1.56 -3.20 9.52
N GLU A 44 -0.81 -2.27 8.93
CA GLU A 44 -0.31 -1.06 9.59
C GLU A 44 -0.70 0.16 8.78
N TRP A 45 -1.39 1.13 9.38
CA TRP A 45 -1.68 2.41 8.71
C TRP A 45 -1.25 3.65 9.51
N ALA A 46 -0.87 3.45 10.78
CA ALA A 46 -0.64 4.52 11.75
C ALA A 46 0.74 4.41 12.40
N ASP A 47 1.40 5.57 12.51
CA ASP A 47 2.66 5.80 13.25
C ASP A 47 2.47 7.07 14.09
N TYR A 48 1.88 6.93 15.27
CA TYR A 48 1.52 8.03 16.16
C TYR A 48 2.72 8.61 16.91
N ASP A 49 3.79 7.83 17.11
CA ASP A 49 4.99 8.26 17.83
C ASP A 49 6.18 8.62 16.91
N GLY A 50 6.05 8.38 15.61
CA GLY A 50 7.00 8.78 14.57
C GLY A 50 8.24 7.92 14.51
N ASP A 51 8.19 6.69 15.01
CA ASP A 51 9.34 5.77 15.07
C ASP A 51 9.46 4.84 13.85
N LYS A 52 8.49 4.92 12.92
CA LYS A 52 8.37 4.09 11.71
C LYS A 52 8.08 2.61 11.99
N LEU A 53 7.58 2.29 13.17
CA LEU A 53 6.91 1.03 13.47
C LEU A 53 5.41 1.30 13.53
N GLY A 54 4.64 0.33 13.05
CA GLY A 54 3.20 0.47 13.04
C GLY A 54 2.59 0.27 14.43
N ASP A 55 1.50 0.99 14.68
CA ASP A 55 0.81 1.02 15.97
C ASP A 55 -0.39 0.05 16.06
N ASN A 56 -0.67 -0.73 15.02
CA ASN A 56 -1.81 -1.65 15.01
C ASN A 56 -1.43 -3.01 15.63
N PHE A 57 -1.65 -3.15 16.94
CA PHE A 57 -1.38 -4.37 17.71
C PHE A 57 -2.58 -5.32 17.86
#